data_AF-A0A258CF99-F1
#
_entry.id   AF-A0A258CF99-F1
#
_cell.length_a   1.000
_cell.length_b   1.000
_cell.length_c   1.000
_cell.angle_alpha   90.00
_cell.angle_beta   90.00
_cell.angle_gamma   90.00
#
_symmetry.space_group_name_H-M   'P 1'
#
loop_
_entity.id
_entity.type
_entity.pdbx_description
1 polymer ?
#
loop_
_entity_poly.entity_id
_entity_poly.type
_entity_poly.pdbx_seq_one_letter_code
_entity_poly.pdbx_strand_id
1 'polypeptide(L)' 'MDYFIIAVTTIAGLAFHAWLFVRFRRWADRDLALSLAGNDPLRRTWILERLAAAKAAKVKRKDLQDWL' A
#
# COMPACT_ATOMS: atom_id res chain seq x y z
N MET A 1 -35.88 -8.27 -12.07
CA MET A 1 -34.81 -9.28 -12.03
C MET A 1 -33.55 -8.80 -12.76
N ASP A 2 -33.71 -8.10 -13.87
CA ASP A 2 -32.62 -7.66 -14.76
C ASP A 2 -31.74 -6.58 -14.12
N TYR A 3 -32.36 -5.58 -13.46
CA TYR A 3 -31.63 -4.53 -12.75
C TYR A 3 -30.76 -5.03 -11.61
N PHE A 4 -31.14 -6.15 -10.98
CA PHE A 4 -30.34 -6.75 -9.90
C PHE A 4 -29.06 -7.37 -10.45
N ILE A 5 -29.15 -8.09 -11.57
CA ILE A 5 -27.98 -8.66 -12.26
C ILE A 5 -27.05 -7.55 -12.74
N ILE A 6 -27.60 -6.48 -13.34
CA ILE A 6 -26.83 -5.32 -13.79
C ILE A 6 -26.12 -4.63 -12.61
N ALA A 7 -26.82 -4.42 -11.49
CA ALA A 7 -26.23 -3.81 -10.31
C ALA A 7 -25.11 -4.67 -9.71
N VAL A 8 -25.35 -5.97 -9.55
CA VAL A 8 -24.36 -6.90 -8.98
C VAL A 8 -23.13 -7.03 -9.88
N THR A 9 -23.31 -7.19 -11.20
CA THR A 9 -22.18 -7.29 -12.14
C THR A 9 -21.38 -6.00 -12.22
N THR A 10 -22.04 -4.85 -12.19
CA THR A 10 -21.37 -3.54 -12.18
C THR A 10 -20.55 -3.34 -10.90
N ILE A 11 -21.13 -3.63 -9.74
CA ILE A 11 -20.44 -3.53 -8.44
C ILE A 11 -19.28 -4.53 -8.39
N ALA A 12 -19.48 -5.76 -8.86
CA ALA A 12 -18.43 -6.78 -8.91
C ALA A 12 -17.28 -6.35 -9.82
N GLY A 13 -17.58 -5.78 -10.99
CA GLY A 13 -16.58 -5.22 -11.89
C GLY A 13 -15.78 -4.08 -11.25
N LEU A 14 -16.46 -3.14 -10.58
CA LEU A 14 -15.82 -2.02 -9.90
C LEU A 14 -14.94 -2.48 -8.73
N ALA A 15 -15.46 -3.41 -7.92
CA ALA A 15 -14.74 -4.00 -6.81
C ALA A 15 -13.51 -4.79 -7.29
N PHE A 16 -13.64 -5.52 -8.40
CA PHE A 16 -12.54 -6.25 -9.01
C PHE A 16 -11.43 -5.31 -9.49
N HIS A 17 -11.77 -4.21 -10.15
CA HIS A 17 -10.80 -3.20 -10.56
C HIS A 17 -10.10 -2.55 -9.37
N ALA A 18 -10.86 -2.16 -8.34
CA ALA A 18 -10.30 -1.60 -7.12
C ALA A 18 -9.37 -2.60 -6.41
N TRP A 19 -9.75 -3.88 -6.37
CA TRP A 19 -8.94 -4.95 -5.81
C TRP A 19 -7.63 -5.16 -6.58
N LEU A 20 -7.70 -5.23 -7.92
CA LEU A 20 -6.52 -5.33 -8.77
C LEU A 20 -5.60 -4.12 -8.56
N PHE A 21 -6.15 -2.91 -8.58
CA PHE A 21 -5.39 -1.69 -8.35
C PHE A 21 -4.65 -1.71 -7.01
N VAL A 22 -5.33 -2.09 -5.92
CA VAL A 22 -4.71 -2.20 -4.59
C VAL A 22 -3.67 -3.32 -4.55
N ARG A 23 -3.91 -4.47 -5.21
CA ARG A 23 -2.95 -5.57 -5.25
C ARG A 23 -1.70 -5.20 -6.02
N PHE A 24 -1.82 -4.64 -7.22
CA PHE A 24 -0.69 -4.14 -8.00
C PHE A 24 0.06 -3.06 -7.23
N ARG A 25 -0.64 -2.12 -6.59
CA ARG A 25 0.00 -1.08 -5.78
C ARG A 25 0.77 -1.65 -4.59
N ARG A 26 0.25 -2.66 -3.89
CA ARG A 26 0.99 -3.34 -2.81
C ARG A 26 2.21 -4.11 -3.32
N TRP A 27 2.15 -4.66 -4.52
CA TRP A 27 3.28 -5.34 -5.15
C TRP A 27 4.34 -4.33 -5.59
N ALA A 28 3.92 -3.23 -6.23
CA ALA A 28 4.77 -2.12 -6.63
C ALA A 28 5.40 -1.42 -5.42
N ASP A 29 4.67 -1.18 -4.33
CA ASP A 29 5.23 -0.65 -3.08
C ASP A 29 6.33 -1.57 -2.53
N ARG A 30 6.15 -2.89 -2.63
CA ARG A 30 7.13 -3.88 -2.16
C ARG A 30 8.36 -3.93 -3.06
N ASP A 31 8.16 -3.84 -4.37
CA ASP A 31 9.23 -3.81 -5.36
C ASP A 31 10.00 -2.48 -5.33
N LEU A 32 9.29 -1.37 -5.12
CA LEU A 32 9.84 -0.04 -4.88
C LEU A 32 10.61 0.00 -3.57
N ALA A 33 10.12 -0.62 -2.49
CA ALA A 33 10.87 -0.75 -1.25
C ALA A 33 12.13 -1.61 -1.42
N LEU A 34 12.10 -2.62 -2.30
CA LEU A 34 13.27 -3.44 -2.66
C LEU A 34 14.26 -2.67 -3.52
N SER A 35 13.80 -1.82 -4.46
CA SER A 35 14.65 -1.01 -5.34
C SER A 35 15.22 0.23 -4.63
N LEU A 36 14.45 0.89 -3.77
CA LEU A 36 14.95 1.95 -2.85
C LEU A 36 15.90 1.39 -1.80
N ALA A 37 15.76 0.11 -1.41
CA ALA A 37 16.71 -0.57 -0.53
C ALA A 37 18.05 -0.92 -1.20
N GLY A 38 18.33 -0.39 -2.41
CA GLY A 38 19.62 -0.52 -3.08
C GLY A 38 20.81 -0.30 -2.12
N ASN A 39 21.68 -1.32 -2.07
CA ASN A 39 23.05 -1.47 -1.52
C ASN A 39 23.52 -0.76 -0.23
N ASP A 40 22.69 0.00 0.49
CA ASP A 40 23.12 0.78 1.67
C ASP A 40 22.43 0.29 2.95
N PRO A 41 22.93 -0.80 3.59
CA PRO A 41 22.29 -1.48 4.71
C PRO A 41 22.07 -0.56 5.94
N LEU A 42 22.89 0.49 6.08
CA LEU A 42 22.79 1.49 7.15
C LEU A 42 21.57 2.41 7.04
N ARG A 43 21.19 2.79 5.82
CA ARG A 43 19.96 3.58 5.60
C ARG A 43 18.71 2.74 5.80
N ARG A 44 18.79 1.45 5.45
CA ARG A 44 17.69 0.50 5.63
C ARG A 44 17.35 0.28 7.10
N THR A 45 18.36 0.07 7.96
CA THR A 45 18.12 -0.11 9.40
C THR A 45 17.52 1.15 10.02
N TRP A 46 18.03 2.32 9.66
CA TRP A 46 17.50 3.60 10.14
C TRP A 46 16.03 3.83 9.75
N ILE A 47 15.67 3.57 8.48
CA ILE A 47 14.28 3.69 8.02
C ILE A 47 13.37 2.67 8.71
N LEU A 48 13.84 1.44 8.94
CA LEU A 48 13.07 0.41 9.63
C LEU A 48 12.83 0.74 11.11
N GLU A 49 13.83 1.27 11.80
CA GLU A 49 13.68 1.76 13.19
C GLU A 49 12.71 2.93 13.27
N ARG A 50 12.82 3.90 12.35
CA ARG A 50 11.92 5.04 12.24
C ARG A 50 10.49 4.52 11.98
N LEU A 51 10.30 3.59 11.06
CA LEU A 51 8.99 3.00 10.76
C LEU A 51 8.42 2.22 11.96
N ALA A 52 9.25 1.53 12.74
CA ALA A 52 8.83 0.86 13.98
C ALA A 52 8.36 1.88 15.03
N ALA A 53 9.07 3.00 15.20
CA ALA A 53 8.68 4.09 16.09
C ALA A 53 7.37 4.76 15.64
N ALA A 54 7.17 5.00 14.35
CA ALA A 54 5.93 5.55 13.83
C ALA A 54 4.73 4.60 14.00
N LYS A 55 4.97 3.29 13.86
CA LYS A 55 3.95 2.25 14.10
C LYS A 55 3.59 2.17 15.59
N ALA A 56 4.56 2.28 16.48
CA ALA A 56 4.33 2.39 17.93
C ALA A 56 3.52 3.65 18.27
N ALA A 57 3.79 4.76 17.57
CA ALA A 57 3.05 6.01 17.68
C ALA A 57 1.70 6.04 16.94
N LYS A 58 1.27 4.94 16.29
CA LYS A 58 0.03 4.85 15.49
C LYS A 58 -0.14 5.98 14.47
N VAL A 59 0.96 6.48 13.92
CA VAL A 59 0.93 7.55 12.90
C VAL A 59 0.23 7.02 11.65
N LYS A 60 -0.74 7.78 11.13
CA LYS A 60 -1.47 7.39 9.93
C LYS A 60 -0.50 7.37 8.75
N ARG A 61 -0.63 6.37 7.87
CA ARG A 61 0.29 6.14 6.74
C ARG A 61 0.46 7.35 5.81
N LYS A 62 -0.51 8.26 5.78
CA LYS A 62 -0.47 9.53 5.04
C LYS A 62 0.48 10.58 5.64
N ASP A 63 0.66 10.55 6.96
CA ASP A 63 1.49 11.50 7.71
C ASP A 63 2.90 10.91 7.94
N LEU A 64 3.10 9.64 7.55
CA LEU A 64 4.37 8.92 7.64
C LEU A 64 5.43 9.51 6.70
N GLN A 65 4.99 10.13 5.59
CA GLN A 65 5.86 10.73 4.59
C GLN A 65 6.49 12.04 5.06
N ASP A 66 5.78 12.81 5.90
CA ASP A 66 6.29 14.03 6.53
C ASP A 66 7.10 13.74 7.80
N TRP A 67 7.02 12.52 8.32
CA TRP A 67 7.67 12.10 9.56
C TRP A 67 9.01 11.37 9.36
N LEU A 68 9.21 10.78 8.17
CA LEU A 68 10.44 10.12 7.73
C LEU A 68 11.45 11.13 7.20
#